data_AF-Q6ZC31-F1
#
_entry.id   AF-Q6ZC31-F1
#
_cell.length_a   1.000
_cell.length_b   1.000
_cell.length_c   1.000
_cell.angle_alpha   90.00
_cell.angle_beta   90.00
_cell.angle_gamma   90.00
#
_symmetry.space_group_name_H-M   'P 1'
#
loop_
_entity.id
_entity.type
_entity.pdbx_description
1 polymer ?
#
loop_
_entity_poly.entity_id
_entity_poly.type
_entity_poly.pdbx_seq_one_letter_code
_entity_poly.pdbx_strand_id
1 'polypeptide(L)'
;MVGLGRGLLSLVSQLGPSRFSYCLTSFLSPEPSRLNFGVFATLNGTNASSSGLPVQSTPLVVNAALPSLYFMSLKGISLGQKRLPIDPLVFAINDDGTGGVFIDSGTSLTWLQQDVYDAVRRELVSVLRPLPPANDTEIGLETCFPWPPPPTVTMTVPDMELHFDGGANMLHPILSLLFCRGSTTVSQYHVSTYDLCSILLPQIL
;
A
#
# COMPACT_ATOMS: atom_id res chain seq x y z
N MET A 1 -12.89 0.14 17.86
CA MET A 1 -11.69 0.47 17.08
C MET A 1 -10.57 0.90 18.02
N VAL A 2 -9.31 0.67 17.64
CA VAL A 2 -8.12 1.12 18.37
C VAL A 2 -7.44 2.21 17.55
N GLY A 3 -7.27 3.41 18.10
CA GLY A 3 -6.65 4.54 17.40
C GLY A 3 -5.12 4.51 17.52
N LEU A 4 -4.42 4.37 16.39
CA LEU A 4 -2.95 4.39 16.33
C LEU A 4 -2.38 5.72 15.83
N GLY A 5 -3.22 6.75 15.62
CA GLY A 5 -2.78 8.09 15.18
C GLY A 5 -1.92 8.83 16.20
N ARG A 6 -1.53 10.05 15.87
CA ARG A 6 -0.65 10.91 16.70
C ARG A 6 -1.40 11.87 17.64
N GLY A 7 -2.71 11.68 17.77
CA GLY A 7 -3.54 12.50 18.67
C GLY A 7 -3.36 12.11 20.14
N LEU A 8 -3.58 13.06 21.05
CA LEU A 8 -3.36 12.89 22.51
C LEU A 8 -4.11 11.70 23.13
N LEU A 9 -5.26 11.31 22.57
CA LEU A 9 -6.08 10.18 23.03
C LEU A 9 -5.80 8.88 22.26
N SER A 10 -4.77 8.82 21.40
CA SER A 10 -4.42 7.58 20.72
C SER A 10 -3.81 6.56 21.69
N LEU A 11 -3.87 5.28 21.34
CA LEU A 11 -3.23 4.23 22.12
C LEU A 11 -1.71 4.45 22.19
N VAL A 12 -1.10 4.92 21.11
CA VAL A 12 0.34 5.22 21.03
C VAL A 12 0.72 6.30 22.04
N SER A 13 -0.05 7.39 22.13
CA SER A 13 0.19 8.46 23.09
C SER A 13 -0.07 8.06 24.54
N GLN A 14 -1.03 7.16 24.77
CA GLN A 14 -1.41 6.72 26.13
C GLN A 14 -0.46 5.67 26.71
N LEU A 15 0.09 4.77 25.89
CA LEU A 15 0.94 3.69 26.39
C LEU A 15 2.31 4.17 26.88
N GLY A 16 2.79 5.32 26.39
CA GLY A 16 4.12 5.86 26.71
C GLY A 16 5.24 5.53 25.71
N PRO A 17 5.24 4.38 25.00
CA PRO A 17 6.09 4.18 23.84
C PRO A 17 5.79 5.16 22.70
N SER A 18 6.81 5.88 22.26
CA SER A 18 6.74 6.73 21.06
C SER A 18 6.70 5.95 19.75
N ARG A 19 6.73 4.61 19.79
CA ARG A 19 6.89 3.75 18.60
C ARG A 19 6.03 2.49 18.69
N PHE A 20 5.46 2.13 17.57
CA PHE A 20 4.77 0.87 17.33
C PHE A 20 5.25 0.26 16.02
N SER A 21 4.91 -0.98 15.71
CA SER A 21 5.08 -1.55 14.37
C SER A 21 3.98 -2.58 14.17
N TYR A 22 3.54 -2.77 12.93
CA TYR A 22 2.53 -3.78 12.63
C TYR A 22 2.90 -4.59 11.39
N CYS A 23 2.44 -5.83 11.38
CA CYS A 23 2.53 -6.73 10.23
C CYS A 23 1.14 -7.32 10.02
N LEU A 24 0.44 -6.79 9.01
CA LEU A 24 -0.92 -7.21 8.67
C LEU A 24 -0.86 -8.41 7.74
N THR A 25 -1.59 -9.45 8.08
CA THR A 25 -1.78 -10.64 7.26
C THR A 25 -3.06 -10.51 6.44
N SER A 26 -3.13 -11.22 5.31
CA SER A 26 -4.36 -11.31 4.54
C SER A 26 -5.52 -11.82 5.41
N PHE A 27 -6.72 -11.29 5.21
CA PHE A 27 -7.94 -11.77 5.86
C PHE A 27 -8.20 -13.27 5.59
N LEU A 28 -7.68 -13.80 4.49
CA LEU A 28 -7.79 -15.22 4.12
C LEU A 28 -6.69 -16.09 4.76
N SER A 29 -5.68 -15.47 5.37
CA SER A 29 -4.58 -16.19 6.00
C SER A 29 -5.03 -16.72 7.37
N PRO A 30 -4.67 -17.97 7.72
CA PRO A 30 -4.85 -18.46 9.09
C PRO A 30 -3.86 -17.80 10.07
N GLU A 31 -2.81 -17.13 9.58
CA GLU A 31 -1.78 -16.51 10.41
C GLU A 31 -2.28 -15.19 11.04
N PRO A 32 -2.09 -15.00 12.36
CA PRO A 32 -2.50 -13.78 13.03
C PRO A 32 -1.61 -12.59 12.63
N SER A 33 -2.24 -11.43 12.46
CA SER A 33 -1.53 -10.15 12.36
C SER A 33 -0.84 -9.80 13.69
N ARG A 34 0.25 -9.03 13.62
CA ARG A 34 1.02 -8.62 14.81
C ARG A 34 1.07 -7.10 14.94
N LEU A 35 0.96 -6.63 16.18
CA LEU A 35 1.13 -5.22 16.56
C LEU A 35 2.06 -5.17 17.78
N ASN A 36 3.21 -4.51 17.62
CA ASN A 36 4.23 -4.38 18.65
C ASN A 36 4.37 -2.94 19.09
N PHE A 37 4.79 -2.73 20.34
CA PHE A 37 5.04 -1.40 20.91
C PHE A 37 6.43 -1.31 21.55
N GLY A 38 6.98 -0.10 21.60
CA GLY A 38 8.23 0.20 22.31
C GLY A 38 9.44 -0.53 21.73
N VAL A 39 10.16 -1.26 22.58
CA VAL A 39 11.38 -1.98 22.19
C VAL A 39 11.10 -3.12 21.21
N PHE A 40 9.92 -3.75 21.31
CA PHE A 40 9.48 -4.81 20.40
C PHE A 40 9.05 -4.29 19.03
N ALA A 41 8.83 -2.98 18.91
CA ALA A 41 8.57 -2.33 17.63
C ALA A 41 9.86 -2.04 16.84
N THR A 42 11.05 -2.39 17.35
CA THR A 42 12.30 -2.17 16.63
C THR A 42 12.42 -3.16 15.47
N LEU A 43 12.43 -2.64 14.24
CA LEU A 43 12.71 -3.43 13.05
C LEU A 43 14.22 -3.40 12.79
N ASN A 44 14.96 -4.38 13.31
CA ASN A 44 16.38 -4.54 12.98
C ASN A 44 16.51 -5.21 11.60
N GLY A 45 17.40 -4.69 10.75
CA GLY A 45 17.55 -5.08 9.34
C GLY A 45 17.80 -6.57 9.06
N THR A 46 18.07 -7.40 10.07
CA THR A 46 18.28 -8.85 9.93
C THR A 46 17.07 -9.71 10.32
N ASN A 47 16.09 -9.17 11.06
CA ASN A 47 15.05 -9.97 11.73
C ASN A 47 13.61 -9.57 11.36
N ALA A 48 13.43 -8.61 10.44
CA ALA A 48 12.16 -7.89 10.29
C ALA A 48 11.39 -8.15 8.99
N SER A 49 12.02 -8.74 7.97
CA SER A 49 11.31 -9.09 6.74
C SER A 49 11.13 -10.60 6.63
N SER A 50 9.89 -11.04 6.46
CA SER A 50 9.58 -12.39 5.98
C SER A 50 10.14 -12.65 4.57
N SER A 51 10.47 -11.58 3.84
CA SER A 51 11.02 -11.61 2.48
C SER A 51 12.55 -11.63 2.42
N GLY A 52 13.26 -11.48 3.55
CA GLY A 52 14.73 -11.40 3.59
C GLY A 52 15.33 -10.10 3.04
N LEU A 53 14.49 -9.14 2.66
CA LEU A 53 14.90 -7.79 2.23
C LEU A 53 15.18 -6.87 3.43
N PRO A 54 16.11 -5.92 3.31
CA PRO A 54 16.36 -4.95 4.38
C PRO A 54 15.13 -4.06 4.60
N VAL A 55 14.88 -3.71 5.86
CA VAL A 55 13.86 -2.72 6.25
C VAL A 55 14.24 -1.38 5.62
N GLN A 56 13.26 -0.73 5.00
CA GLN A 56 13.44 0.59 4.41
C GLN A 56 12.73 1.64 5.26
N SER A 57 13.19 2.90 5.18
CA SER A 57 12.66 3.99 6.00
C SER A 57 12.56 5.27 5.18
N THR A 58 11.44 5.96 5.35
CA THR A 58 11.18 7.29 4.80
C THR A 58 10.82 8.24 5.96
N PRO A 59 11.19 9.53 5.90
CA PRO A 59 10.72 10.50 6.87
C PRO A 59 9.19 10.61 6.87
N LEU A 60 8.62 10.80 8.07
CA LEU A 60 7.23 11.23 8.22
C LEU A 60 7.15 12.73 8.02
N VAL A 61 6.14 13.17 7.28
CA VAL A 61 5.83 14.59 7.05
C VAL A 61 4.68 14.99 7.98
N VAL A 62 4.68 16.25 8.43
CA VAL A 62 3.59 16.78 9.25
C VAL A 62 2.66 17.60 8.37
N ASN A 63 1.39 17.21 8.32
CA ASN A 63 0.32 18.05 7.80
C ASN A 63 -0.31 18.82 8.98
N ALA A 64 -0.22 20.15 8.99
CA ALA A 64 -0.75 20.97 10.07
C ALA A 64 -2.28 20.90 10.18
N ALA A 65 -2.99 20.67 9.06
CA ALA A 65 -4.45 20.52 9.04
C ALA A 65 -4.89 19.15 9.59
N LEU A 66 -4.05 18.11 9.45
CA LEU A 66 -4.34 16.73 9.86
C LEU A 66 -3.17 16.12 10.65
N PRO A 67 -2.81 16.69 11.82
CA PRO A 67 -1.58 16.34 12.53
C PRO A 67 -1.59 14.93 13.15
N SER A 68 -2.76 14.30 13.24
CA SER A 68 -2.93 12.95 13.77
C SER A 68 -2.57 11.84 12.78
N LEU A 69 -2.51 12.14 11.48
CA LEU A 69 -2.21 11.15 10.43
C LEU A 69 -0.71 11.03 10.16
N TYR A 70 -0.31 9.89 9.63
CA TYR A 70 1.07 9.60 9.25
C TYR A 70 1.28 9.88 7.77
N PHE A 71 1.68 11.12 7.45
CA PHE A 71 2.02 11.52 6.08
C PHE A 71 3.45 11.12 5.70
N MET A 72 3.67 10.86 4.42
CA MET A 72 4.95 10.52 3.82
C MET A 72 5.12 11.24 2.48
N SER A 73 6.35 11.44 2.04
CA SER A 73 6.63 12.06 0.74
C SER A 73 6.80 10.99 -0.34
N LEU A 74 5.76 10.75 -1.14
CA LEU A 74 5.85 9.93 -2.35
C LEU A 74 6.46 10.74 -3.51
N LYS A 75 7.42 10.16 -4.22
CA LYS A 75 8.15 10.75 -5.36
C LYS A 75 7.75 10.17 -6.71
N GLY A 76 6.99 9.10 -6.73
CA GLY A 76 6.52 8.48 -7.96
C GLY A 76 6.09 7.03 -7.77
N ILE A 77 5.55 6.48 -8.86
CA ILE A 77 5.04 5.12 -8.94
C ILE A 77 5.65 4.47 -10.17
N SER A 78 6.08 3.22 -10.05
CA SER A 78 6.47 2.38 -11.17
C SER A 78 5.56 1.16 -11.30
N LEU A 79 5.39 0.69 -12.53
CA LEU A 79 4.74 -0.58 -12.85
C LEU A 79 5.76 -1.46 -13.57
N GLY A 80 6.16 -2.56 -12.93
CA GLY A 80 7.31 -3.35 -13.35
C GLY A 80 8.56 -2.48 -13.46
N GLN A 81 9.16 -2.44 -14.65
CA GLN A 81 10.37 -1.64 -14.91
C GLN A 81 10.08 -0.21 -15.38
N LYS A 82 8.80 0.18 -15.49
CA LYS A 82 8.41 1.47 -16.07
C LYS A 82 7.98 2.45 -14.99
N ARG A 83 8.72 3.55 -14.85
CA ARG A 83 8.29 4.70 -14.04
C ARG A 83 7.17 5.45 -14.76
N LEU A 84 6.06 5.67 -14.06
CA LEU A 84 4.91 6.37 -14.62
C LEU A 84 5.19 7.88 -14.71
N PRO A 85 4.77 8.56 -15.80
CA PRO A 85 4.97 9.98 -15.99
C PRO A 85 3.94 10.78 -15.17
N ILE A 86 4.12 10.79 -13.85
CA ILE A 86 3.27 11.50 -12.89
C ILE A 86 4.08 12.65 -12.32
N ASP A 87 3.51 13.87 -12.31
CA ASP A 87 4.12 15.02 -11.65
C ASP A 87 4.22 14.77 -10.13
N PRO A 88 5.42 14.75 -9.52
CA PRO A 88 5.56 14.54 -8.08
C PRO A 88 4.79 15.54 -7.21
N LEU A 89 4.45 16.73 -7.74
CA LEU A 89 3.66 17.73 -7.02
C LEU A 89 2.24 17.24 -6.70
N VAL A 90 1.70 16.26 -7.44
CA VAL A 90 0.38 15.67 -7.14
C VAL A 90 0.36 14.97 -5.77
N PHE A 91 1.54 14.58 -5.25
CA PHE A 91 1.68 13.92 -3.96
C PHE A 91 2.00 14.88 -2.82
N ALA A 92 2.19 16.17 -3.12
CA ALA A 92 2.56 17.16 -2.12
C ALA A 92 1.37 17.50 -1.21
N ILE A 93 1.68 17.90 0.02
CA ILE A 93 0.73 18.60 0.87
C ILE A 93 0.71 20.05 0.39
N ASN A 94 -0.47 20.55 0.04
CA ASN A 94 -0.67 21.93 -0.39
C ASN A 94 -0.63 22.89 0.81
N ASP A 95 -0.45 24.18 0.54
CA ASP A 95 -0.39 25.23 1.57
C ASP A 95 -1.67 25.32 2.41
N ASP A 96 -2.81 24.91 1.84
CA ASP A 96 -4.11 24.85 2.53
C ASP A 96 -4.32 23.55 3.35
N GLY A 97 -3.32 22.66 3.37
CA GLY A 97 -3.36 21.37 4.06
C GLY A 97 -4.07 20.25 3.30
N THR A 98 -4.51 20.48 2.07
CA THR A 98 -5.05 19.42 1.20
C THR A 98 -3.94 18.60 0.54
N GLY A 99 -4.30 17.47 -0.07
CA GLY A 99 -3.35 16.58 -0.73
C GLY A 99 -2.49 15.77 0.25
N GLY A 100 -1.31 15.37 -0.22
CA GLY A 100 -0.39 14.52 0.52
C GLY A 100 -0.69 13.02 0.39
N VAL A 101 0.24 12.20 0.88
CA VAL A 101 0.12 10.74 0.96
C VAL A 101 0.22 10.33 2.42
N PHE A 102 -0.76 9.58 2.92
CA PHE A 102 -0.77 9.08 4.29
C PHE A 102 -1.14 7.61 4.36
N ILE A 103 -0.83 6.99 5.49
CA ILE A 103 -1.15 5.58 5.75
C ILE A 103 -2.47 5.47 6.48
N ASP A 104 -3.34 4.59 5.99
CA ASP A 104 -4.62 4.27 6.60
C ASP A 104 -4.83 2.75 6.67
N SER A 105 -4.69 2.18 7.88
CA SER A 105 -5.01 0.78 8.13
C SER A 105 -6.51 0.53 8.31
N GLY A 106 -7.33 1.58 8.35
CA GLY A 106 -8.79 1.50 8.50
C GLY A 106 -9.53 1.28 7.18
N THR A 107 -8.86 1.45 6.05
CA THR A 107 -9.44 1.31 4.71
C THR A 107 -8.87 0.08 3.99
N SER A 108 -9.73 -0.70 3.34
CA SER A 108 -9.33 -1.94 2.66
C SER A 108 -8.62 -1.72 1.32
N LEU A 109 -8.84 -0.57 0.68
CA LEU A 109 -8.30 -0.23 -0.64
C LEU A 109 -7.40 1.01 -0.57
N THR A 110 -6.35 1.01 -1.38
CA THR A 110 -5.53 2.20 -1.62
C THR A 110 -6.32 3.17 -2.48
N TRP A 111 -6.50 4.41 -2.00
CA TRP A 111 -7.12 5.48 -2.77
C TRP A 111 -6.05 6.32 -3.46
N LEU A 112 -6.23 6.58 -4.74
CA LEU A 112 -5.35 7.41 -5.56
C LEU A 112 -6.14 8.61 -6.07
N GLN A 113 -5.49 9.77 -6.14
CA GLN A 113 -6.05 10.92 -6.85
C GLN A 113 -6.30 10.55 -8.32
N GLN A 114 -7.35 11.09 -8.93
CA GLN A 114 -7.83 10.68 -10.25
C GLN A 114 -6.71 10.60 -11.30
N ASP A 115 -5.87 11.64 -11.42
CA ASP A 115 -4.79 11.67 -12.42
C ASP A 115 -3.75 10.55 -12.20
N VAL A 116 -3.47 10.22 -10.94
CA VAL A 116 -2.56 9.13 -10.55
C VAL A 116 -3.20 7.78 -10.86
N TYR A 117 -4.49 7.62 -10.52
CA TYR A 117 -5.27 6.43 -10.84
C TYR A 117 -5.29 6.19 -12.36
N ASP A 118 -5.58 7.23 -13.15
CA ASP A 118 -5.64 7.14 -14.61
C ASP A 118 -4.28 6.78 -15.22
N ALA A 119 -3.17 7.31 -14.67
CA ALA A 119 -1.83 6.95 -15.10
C ALA A 119 -1.51 5.47 -14.83
N VAL A 120 -1.81 4.98 -13.62
CA VAL A 120 -1.63 3.57 -13.23
C VAL A 120 -2.52 2.67 -14.09
N ARG A 121 -3.81 3.00 -14.20
CA ARG A 121 -4.81 2.25 -14.97
C ARG A 121 -4.42 2.14 -16.44
N ARG A 122 -4.01 3.25 -17.08
CA ARG A 122 -3.63 3.26 -18.50
C ARG A 122 -2.47 2.33 -18.78
N GLU A 123 -1.46 2.35 -17.92
CA GLU A 123 -0.30 1.48 -18.08
C GLU A 123 -0.66 0.02 -17.79
N LEU A 124 -1.45 -0.22 -16.75
CA LEU A 124 -1.92 -1.55 -16.40
C LEU A 124 -2.73 -2.20 -17.54
N VAL A 125 -3.67 -1.47 -18.14
CA VAL A 125 -4.41 -1.90 -19.34
C VAL A 125 -3.46 -2.14 -20.51
N SER A 126 -2.40 -1.34 -20.65
CA SER A 126 -1.41 -1.53 -21.72
C SER A 126 -0.60 -2.82 -21.54
N VAL A 127 -0.25 -3.18 -20.30
CA VAL A 127 0.48 -4.42 -19.98
C VAL A 127 -0.45 -5.64 -20.07
N LEU A 128 -1.72 -5.48 -19.67
CA LEU A 128 -2.72 -6.54 -19.64
C LEU A 128 -3.59 -6.61 -20.91
N ARG A 129 -3.17 -5.97 -22.02
CA ARG A 129 -3.87 -5.95 -23.31
C ARG A 129 -4.44 -7.29 -23.80
N PRO A 130 -3.85 -8.47 -23.51
CA PRO A 130 -4.47 -9.74 -23.87
C PRO A 130 -5.84 -9.99 -23.23
N LEU A 131 -6.20 -9.29 -22.15
CA LEU A 131 -7.50 -9.42 -21.49
C LEU A 131 -8.45 -8.27 -21.84
N PRO A 132 -9.70 -8.57 -22.24
CA PRO A 132 -10.71 -7.53 -22.41
C PRO A 132 -11.05 -6.95 -21.03
N PRO A 133 -10.94 -5.62 -20.83
CA PRO A 133 -11.39 -5.01 -19.58
C PRO A 133 -12.92 -5.13 -19.46
N ALA A 134 -13.38 -5.36 -18.25
CA ALA A 134 -14.78 -5.33 -17.85
C ALA A 134 -15.00 -4.23 -16.79
N ASN A 135 -16.23 -3.72 -16.72
CA ASN A 135 -16.61 -2.79 -15.67
C ASN A 135 -17.28 -3.59 -14.54
N ASP A 136 -16.82 -3.41 -13.30
CA ASP A 136 -17.49 -3.95 -12.11
C ASP A 136 -18.04 -2.80 -11.28
N THR A 137 -19.30 -2.44 -11.57
CA THR A 137 -19.99 -1.33 -10.93
C THR A 137 -20.38 -1.63 -9.48
N GLU A 138 -20.28 -2.88 -9.02
CA GLU A 138 -20.75 -3.29 -7.68
C GLU A 138 -19.75 -2.90 -6.58
N ILE A 139 -18.46 -2.84 -6.89
CA ILE A 139 -17.36 -2.51 -5.95
C ILE A 139 -16.78 -1.11 -6.18
N GLY A 140 -17.34 -0.33 -7.11
CA GLY A 140 -16.84 0.99 -7.49
C GLY A 140 -15.50 0.96 -8.24
N LEU A 141 -15.13 -0.18 -8.82
CA LEU A 141 -13.92 -0.31 -9.63
C LEU A 141 -14.26 -0.03 -11.10
N GLU A 142 -13.67 1.03 -11.66
CA GLU A 142 -13.88 1.40 -13.06
C GLU A 142 -13.23 0.42 -14.06
N THR A 143 -12.36 -0.48 -13.59
CA THR A 143 -11.68 -1.47 -14.46
C THR A 143 -11.35 -2.72 -13.68
N CYS A 144 -11.91 -3.82 -14.15
CA CYS A 144 -11.61 -5.17 -13.71
C CYS A 144 -11.31 -6.04 -14.92
N PHE A 145 -10.58 -7.13 -14.73
CA PHE A 145 -10.32 -8.09 -15.80
C PHE A 145 -10.97 -9.44 -15.46
N PRO A 146 -11.65 -10.09 -16.41
CA PRO A 146 -12.19 -11.43 -16.17
C PRO A 146 -11.03 -12.41 -16.02
N TRP A 147 -11.14 -13.33 -15.04
CA TRP A 147 -10.15 -14.39 -14.89
C TRP A 147 -10.23 -15.35 -16.10
N PRO A 148 -9.10 -15.71 -16.74
CA PRO A 148 -9.13 -16.60 -17.88
C PRO A 148 -9.64 -17.99 -17.47
N PRO A 149 -10.51 -18.65 -18.26
CA PRO A 149 -10.95 -20.00 -17.97
C PRO A 149 -9.75 -20.98 -18.04
N PRO A 150 -9.74 -22.07 -17.25
CA PRO A 150 -8.72 -23.11 -17.35
C PRO A 150 -8.63 -23.70 -18.78
N PRO A 151 -7.44 -24.15 -19.24
CA PRO A 151 -6.19 -24.28 -18.51
C PRO A 151 -5.44 -22.94 -18.40
N THR A 152 -5.00 -22.66 -17.17
CA THR A 152 -4.51 -21.39 -16.64
C THR A 152 -3.46 -20.73 -17.53
N VAL A 153 -3.82 -19.63 -18.19
CA VAL A 153 -2.82 -18.70 -18.71
C VAL A 153 -2.04 -18.19 -17.49
N THR A 154 -0.73 -18.41 -17.45
CA THR A 154 0.14 -17.78 -16.46
C THR A 154 0.18 -16.30 -16.76
N MET A 155 -0.66 -15.53 -16.09
CA MET A 155 -0.69 -14.08 -16.25
C MET A 155 0.28 -13.44 -15.26
N THR A 156 1.35 -12.86 -15.78
CA THR A 156 2.28 -12.05 -15.00
C THR A 156 1.70 -10.65 -14.87
N VAL A 157 1.16 -10.34 -13.70
CA VAL A 157 0.79 -8.96 -13.33
C VAL A 157 2.07 -8.26 -12.89
N PRO A 158 2.41 -7.07 -13.42
CA PRO A 158 3.60 -6.35 -12.98
C PRO A 158 3.44 -5.93 -11.52
N ASP A 159 4.54 -5.89 -10.77
CA ASP A 159 4.54 -5.29 -9.44
C ASP A 159 4.37 -3.77 -9.55
N MET A 160 3.65 -3.16 -8.61
CA MET A 160 3.63 -1.72 -8.44
C MET A 160 4.64 -1.34 -7.37
N GLU A 161 5.51 -0.40 -7.67
CA GLU A 161 6.52 0.09 -6.73
C GLU A 161 6.23 1.57 -6.40
N LEU A 162 6.06 1.87 -5.12
CA LEU A 162 5.94 3.23 -4.60
C LEU A 162 7.32 3.73 -4.20
N HIS A 163 7.75 4.85 -4.78
CA HIS A 163 9.06 5.44 -4.51
C HIS A 163 8.91 6.60 -3.52
N PHE A 164 9.45 6.47 -2.32
CA PHE A 164 9.41 7.49 -1.29
C PHE A 164 10.69 8.32 -1.23
N ASP A 165 10.59 9.45 -0.53
CA ASP A 165 11.75 10.27 -0.20
C ASP A 165 12.78 9.49 0.61
N GLY A 166 14.06 9.87 0.49
CA GLY A 166 15.15 9.11 1.12
C GLY A 166 15.51 7.79 0.43
N GLY A 167 14.91 7.50 -0.73
CA GLY A 167 15.24 6.34 -1.55
C GLY A 167 14.57 5.03 -1.13
N ALA A 168 13.57 5.10 -0.24
CA ALA A 168 12.80 3.93 0.16
C ALA A 168 11.77 3.55 -0.92
N ASN A 169 11.68 2.26 -1.23
CA ASN A 169 10.75 1.71 -2.20
C ASN A 169 9.84 0.66 -1.54
N MET A 170 8.56 0.70 -1.90
CA MET A 170 7.55 -0.28 -1.45
C MET A 170 6.98 -1.04 -2.63
N LEU A 171 7.08 -2.37 -2.60
CA LEU A 171 6.27 -3.21 -3.46
C LEU A 171 4.84 -3.23 -2.93
N HIS A 172 3.91 -2.89 -3.81
CA HIS A 172 2.48 -2.91 -3.56
C HIS A 172 1.84 -3.92 -4.53
N PRO A 173 1.22 -5.00 -4.03
CA PRO A 173 0.55 -5.94 -4.92
C PRO A 173 -0.66 -5.26 -5.58
N ILE A 174 -0.63 -5.15 -6.91
CA ILE A 174 -1.73 -4.57 -7.72
C ILE A 174 -2.98 -5.46 -7.68
N LEU A 175 -2.87 -6.69 -7.17
CA LEU A 175 -3.95 -7.67 -7.19
C LEU A 175 -5.25 -7.18 -6.52
N SER A 176 -5.16 -6.24 -5.58
CA SER A 176 -6.32 -5.58 -4.96
C SER A 176 -7.13 -4.70 -5.93
N LEU A 177 -6.62 -4.41 -7.12
CA LEU A 177 -7.20 -3.50 -8.12
C LEU A 177 -7.77 -4.19 -9.37
N LEU A 178 -7.72 -5.53 -9.47
CA LEU A 178 -7.67 -6.18 -10.80
C LEU A 178 -8.75 -7.19 -11.20
N PHE A 179 -9.59 -7.72 -10.31
CA PHE A 179 -10.48 -8.85 -10.67
C PHE A 179 -11.96 -8.64 -10.29
N CYS A 180 -12.83 -8.88 -11.27
CA CYS A 180 -14.29 -8.90 -11.09
C CYS A 180 -14.71 -10.01 -10.13
N ARG A 181 -15.75 -9.78 -9.33
CA ARG A 181 -16.40 -10.86 -8.58
C ARG A 181 -17.36 -11.63 -9.50
N GLY A 182 -16.94 -12.79 -10.02
CA GLY A 182 -17.78 -13.59 -10.93
C GLY A 182 -17.39 -15.07 -11.08
N SER A 183 -18.10 -15.94 -10.36
CA SER A 183 -18.56 -17.28 -10.76
C SER A 183 -17.65 -18.24 -11.56
N THR A 184 -16.41 -18.51 -11.16
CA THR A 184 -15.78 -19.83 -11.40
C THR A 184 -14.55 -20.02 -10.52
N THR A 185 -14.68 -20.87 -9.51
CA THR A 185 -13.58 -21.57 -8.81
C THR A 185 -12.44 -20.69 -8.29
N VAL A 186 -12.54 -20.35 -6.99
CA VAL A 186 -11.41 -19.94 -6.15
C VAL A 186 -10.30 -20.97 -6.30
N SER A 187 -9.18 -20.57 -6.87
CA SER A 187 -7.91 -21.25 -6.63
C SER A 187 -6.79 -20.23 -6.67
N GLN A 188 -6.22 -20.02 -5.48
CA GLN A 188 -4.99 -19.29 -5.19
C GLN A 188 -5.05 -17.77 -5.29
N TYR A 189 -5.67 -17.18 -4.27
CA TYR A 189 -5.17 -15.91 -3.72
C TYR A 189 -3.85 -16.19 -3.00
N HIS A 190 -2.74 -16.34 -3.73
CA HIS A 190 -1.44 -16.09 -3.09
C HIS A 190 -1.24 -14.58 -3.09
N VAL A 191 -1.91 -13.92 -2.14
CA VAL A 191 -1.51 -12.58 -1.77
C VAL A 191 -0.17 -12.76 -1.09
N SER A 192 0.91 -12.43 -1.80
CA SER A 192 2.19 -12.18 -1.18
C SER A 192 2.04 -10.90 -0.34
N THR A 193 1.39 -11.01 0.82
CA THR A 193 1.34 -9.94 1.84
C THR A 193 2.68 -9.77 2.55
N TYR A 194 3.75 -10.39 2.03
CA TYR A 194 5.04 -10.48 2.70
C TYR A 194 5.76 -9.13 2.87
N ASP A 195 5.27 -8.03 2.28
CA ASP A 195 5.93 -6.73 2.35
C ASP A 195 5.18 -5.63 3.13
N LEU A 196 4.01 -5.90 3.70
CA LEU A 196 3.43 -4.96 4.69
C LEU A 196 4.21 -4.92 6.01
N CYS A 197 5.10 -5.90 6.24
CA CYS A 197 6.06 -5.89 7.34
C CYS A 197 7.24 -4.91 7.09
N SER A 198 7.55 -4.62 5.83
CA SER A 198 8.86 -4.06 5.44
C SER A 198 8.93 -2.54 5.48
N ILE A 199 7.81 -1.84 5.64
CA ILE A 199 7.78 -0.37 5.68
C ILE A 199 6.80 0.08 6.75
N LEU A 200 7.36 0.41 7.91
CA LEU A 200 6.92 1.49 8.79
C LEU A 200 7.79 1.55 10.04
N LEU A 201 8.79 2.45 10.03
CA LEU A 201 8.77 3.72 10.77
C LEU A 201 10.18 4.32 10.85
N PRO A 202 10.36 5.61 10.52
CA PRO A 202 11.54 6.33 10.97
C PRO A 202 11.51 6.41 12.50
N GLN A 203 12.72 6.45 13.06
CA GLN A 203 12.98 6.80 14.44
C GLN A 203 12.21 8.08 14.79
N ILE A 204 11.20 7.97 15.65
CA ILE A 204 10.55 9.14 16.26
C ILE A 204 11.51 9.60 17.37
N LEU A 205 12.28 10.65 17.08
CA LEU A 205 12.83 11.54 18.09
C LEU A 205 11.76 12.56 18.48
#